data_AF-A0A8E0VHA8-F1
#
_entry.id   AF-A0A8E0VHA8-F1
#
_cell.length_a   1.000
_cell.length_b   1.000
_cell.length_c   1.000
_cell.angle_alpha   90.00
_cell.angle_beta   90.00
_cell.angle_gamma   90.00
#
_symmetry.space_group_name_H-M   'P 1'
#
loop_
_entity.id
_entity.type
_entity.pdbx_description
1 polymer ?
#
loop_
_entity_poly.entity_id
_entity_poly.type
_entity_poly.pdbx_seq_one_letter_code
_entity_poly.pdbx_strand_id
1 'polypeptide(L)'
;MIFGSRSPRSDKHILRVRYDLNGTSSIIPAASVQKASSVKLNLSRALTDQHRESYPKGLVISSDRQWLAMTDNLGRVLLIDGQRERVVRIWKGYRDAELAFYELSDNSASAARDTRCLLIHAPHRRMLELFRLIHGPCLSTWDVDEPARLIPGSHQIIGDFYPSHG
;
A
#
# COMPACT_ATOMS: atom_id res chain seq x y z
N MET A 1 -4.44 15.97 -0.01
CA MET A 1 -5.51 15.07 -0.48
C MET A 1 -6.37 14.70 0.72
N ILE A 2 -7.69 14.84 0.59
CA ILE A 2 -8.66 14.51 1.65
C ILE A 2 -9.35 13.22 1.22
N PHE A 3 -9.32 12.19 2.05
CA PHE A 3 -10.04 10.93 1.81
C PHE A 3 -11.15 10.77 2.85
N GLY A 4 -12.41 10.68 2.40
CA GLY A 4 -13.59 10.50 3.26
C GLY A 4 -14.01 9.02 3.36
N SER A 5 -14.71 8.60 4.41
CA SER A 5 -15.23 7.22 4.53
C SER A 5 -16.76 7.20 4.48
N ARG A 6 -17.37 6.24 3.76
CA ARG A 6 -18.81 5.92 3.89
C ARG A 6 -19.09 5.11 5.16
N SER A 7 -19.19 5.79 6.29
CA SER A 7 -19.89 5.27 7.48
C SER A 7 -20.67 6.42 8.13
N PRO A 8 -21.98 6.27 8.39
CA PRO A 8 -22.78 7.30 9.08
C PRO A 8 -22.43 7.42 10.58
N ARG A 9 -21.37 6.77 11.04
CA ARG A 9 -20.83 6.91 12.39
C ARG A 9 -19.32 7.06 12.32
N SER A 10 -18.89 8.28 12.68
CA SER A 10 -17.56 8.64 13.20
C SER A 10 -16.59 9.28 12.20
N ASP A 11 -16.20 10.53 12.47
CA ASP A 11 -15.05 11.28 11.92
C ASP A 11 -13.67 10.60 12.11
N LYS A 12 -13.65 9.37 12.65
CA LYS A 12 -12.45 8.65 13.12
C LYS A 12 -11.69 7.94 12.00
N HIS A 13 -12.18 7.98 10.76
CA HIS A 13 -11.58 7.27 9.63
C HIS A 13 -11.16 8.20 8.49
N ILE A 14 -11.00 9.50 8.70
CA ILE A 14 -10.55 10.41 7.64
C ILE A 14 -9.02 10.37 7.57
N LEU A 15 -8.45 9.76 6.52
CA LEU A 15 -7.03 9.89 6.21
C LEU A 15 -6.82 11.29 5.57
N ARG A 16 -6.35 12.26 6.37
CA ARG A 16 -5.98 13.60 5.89
C ARG A 16 -4.48 13.66 5.63
N VAL A 17 -4.06 13.38 4.40
CA VAL A 17 -2.69 13.65 3.97
C VAL A 17 -2.62 15.10 3.47
N ARG A 18 -2.25 16.02 4.36
CA ARG A 18 -1.93 17.40 3.99
C ARG A 18 -0.48 17.46 3.55
N TYR A 19 -0.26 17.78 2.27
CA TYR A 19 1.04 18.29 1.84
C TYR A 19 0.98 19.79 2.06
N ASP A 20 1.84 20.31 2.94
CA ASP A 20 1.96 21.74 3.13
C ASP A 20 2.67 22.33 1.90
N LEU A 21 1.91 23.00 1.05
CA LEU A 21 2.41 23.79 -0.08
C LEU A 21 2.52 25.26 0.33
N ASN A 22 2.99 25.55 1.54
CA ASN A 22 3.32 26.91 1.93
C ASN A 22 4.35 27.45 0.95
N GLY A 23 3.89 28.38 0.11
CA GLY A 23 4.53 28.84 -1.10
C GLY A 23 5.87 29.51 -0.81
N THR A 24 6.95 28.85 -1.19
CA THR A 24 8.20 29.45 -1.69
C THR A 24 9.19 28.40 -2.19
N SER A 25 8.96 27.12 -1.92
CA SER A 25 9.64 26.04 -2.65
C SER A 25 8.64 24.93 -2.96
N SER A 26 8.33 24.74 -4.24
CA SER A 26 7.62 23.56 -4.71
C SER A 26 8.55 22.35 -4.58
N ILE A 27 8.67 21.81 -3.36
CA ILE A 27 9.27 20.50 -3.17
C ILE A 27 8.25 19.51 -3.69
N ILE A 28 8.28 19.25 -5.00
CA ILE A 28 7.73 18.01 -5.53
C ILE A 28 8.42 16.92 -4.70
N PRO A 29 7.69 16.06 -3.95
CA PRO A 29 8.30 14.95 -3.25
C PRO A 29 8.93 14.02 -4.31
N ALA A 30 10.19 14.30 -4.64
CA ALA A 30 11.01 13.45 -5.45
C ALA A 30 11.33 12.27 -4.55
N ALA A 31 10.71 11.13 -4.81
CA ALA A 31 11.00 9.88 -4.16
C ALA A 31 12.52 9.62 -4.26
N SER A 32 13.26 9.94 -3.20
CA SER A 32 14.67 9.59 -3.11
C SER A 32 14.74 8.14 -2.68
N VAL A 33 14.71 7.23 -3.65
CA VAL A 33 14.99 5.82 -3.42
C VAL A 33 16.50 5.71 -3.25
N GLN A 34 16.97 5.54 -2.02
CA GLN A 34 18.35 5.08 -1.80
C GLN A 34 18.54 3.79 -2.60
N LYS A 35 19.58 3.72 -3.43
CA LYS A 35 19.86 2.57 -4.29
C LYS A 35 19.94 1.31 -3.42
N ALA A 36 18.86 0.54 -3.39
CA ALA A 36 18.76 -0.65 -2.57
C ALA A 36 19.84 -1.65 -3.02
N SER A 37 20.47 -2.32 -2.04
CA SER A 37 21.32 -3.48 -2.32
C SER A 37 20.55 -4.46 -3.20
N SER A 38 21.07 -4.71 -4.41
CA SER A 38 20.45 -5.61 -5.38
C SER A 38 20.46 -7.03 -4.80
N VAL A 39 19.28 -7.55 -4.46
CA VAL A 39 19.12 -8.96 -4.09
C VAL A 39 19.00 -9.75 -5.40
N LYS A 40 19.92 -10.68 -5.63
CA LYS A 40 19.85 -11.59 -6.77
C LYS A 40 18.71 -12.57 -6.51
N LEU A 41 17.59 -12.42 -7.22
CA LEU A 41 16.49 -13.39 -7.17
C LEU A 41 16.95 -14.68 -7.86
N ASN A 42 16.75 -15.81 -7.17
CA ASN A 42 17.04 -17.12 -7.75
C ASN A 42 15.87 -17.52 -8.65
N LEU A 43 16.00 -17.28 -9.95
CA LEU A 43 14.95 -17.57 -10.95
C LEU A 43 14.81 -19.08 -11.27
N SER A 44 15.11 -19.96 -10.30
CA SER A 44 15.06 -21.41 -10.48
C SER A 44 13.66 -21.96 -10.77
N ARG A 45 12.61 -21.15 -10.52
CA ARG A 45 11.22 -21.53 -10.70
C ARG A 45 10.50 -20.44 -11.48
N ALA A 46 10.10 -20.75 -12.71
CA ALA A 46 9.25 -19.90 -13.53
C ALA A 46 7.90 -20.61 -13.74
N LEU A 47 6.81 -19.89 -13.52
CA LEU A 47 5.49 -20.33 -13.95
C LEU A 47 5.21 -19.68 -15.31
N THR A 48 5.05 -20.50 -16.35
CA THR A 48 4.71 -20.03 -17.69
C THR A 48 3.22 -19.67 -17.74
N ASP A 49 2.85 -18.52 -17.15
CA ASP A 49 1.50 -17.96 -17.26
C ASP A 49 1.46 -17.01 -18.47
N GLN A 50 1.34 -17.57 -19.68
CA GLN A 50 1.53 -16.86 -20.95
C GLN A 50 0.59 -15.66 -21.16
N HIS A 51 -0.58 -15.67 -20.53
CA HIS A 51 -1.56 -14.60 -20.68
C HIS A 51 -1.40 -13.50 -19.61
N ARG A 52 -0.53 -13.71 -18.62
CA ARG A 52 -0.31 -12.76 -17.53
C ARG A 52 0.92 -11.92 -17.78
N GLU A 53 0.66 -10.62 -17.85
CA GLU A 53 1.72 -9.61 -17.92
C GLU A 53 1.71 -8.80 -16.64
N SER A 54 2.88 -8.66 -16.03
CA SER A 54 3.10 -7.77 -14.89
C SER A 54 3.47 -6.38 -15.38
N TYR A 55 2.86 -5.35 -14.80
CA TYR A 55 3.29 -3.98 -15.06
C TYR A 55 4.55 -3.65 -14.24
N PRO A 56 5.62 -3.10 -14.84
CA PRO A 56 6.84 -2.72 -14.10
C PRO A 56 6.60 -1.74 -12.95
N LYS A 57 5.61 -0.84 -13.12
CA LYS A 57 5.19 0.14 -12.10
C LYS A 57 4.26 -0.45 -11.04
N GLY A 58 3.79 -1.67 -11.24
CA GLY A 58 2.83 -2.34 -10.38
C GLY A 58 3.45 -3.14 -9.24
N LEU A 59 4.79 -3.27 -9.19
CA LEU A 59 5.50 -4.05 -8.18
C LEU A 59 5.95 -3.17 -7.01
N VAL A 60 5.61 -3.57 -5.79
CA VAL A 60 6.13 -2.99 -4.55
C VAL A 60 6.69 -4.07 -3.64
N ILE A 61 7.69 -3.70 -2.83
CA ILE A 61 8.40 -4.59 -1.92
C ILE A 61 8.28 -4.01 -0.51
N SER A 62 8.03 -4.85 0.49
CA SER A 62 8.00 -4.42 1.89
C SER A 62 9.38 -3.99 2.38
N SER A 63 9.40 -3.16 3.44
CA SER A 63 10.61 -2.73 4.17
C SER A 63 11.59 -3.86 4.45
N ASP A 64 11.08 -4.97 4.99
CA ASP A 64 11.83 -6.17 5.36
C ASP A 64 12.11 -7.13 4.19
N ARG A 65 11.65 -6.77 2.99
CA ARG A 65 11.81 -7.52 1.73
C ARG A 65 11.25 -8.95 1.77
N GLN A 66 10.37 -9.26 2.74
CA GLN A 66 9.73 -10.57 2.83
C GLN A 66 8.44 -10.65 2.01
N TRP A 67 7.86 -9.51 1.66
CA TRP A 67 6.60 -9.42 0.92
C TRP A 67 6.77 -8.63 -0.36
N LEU A 68 6.14 -9.13 -1.41
CA LEU A 68 5.97 -8.40 -2.66
C LEU A 68 4.48 -8.30 -2.96
N ALA A 69 4.06 -7.17 -3.51
CA ALA A 69 2.74 -7.02 -4.06
C ALA A 69 2.84 -6.54 -5.50
N MET A 70 2.06 -7.13 -6.40
CA MET A 70 2.10 -6.76 -7.81
C MET A 70 0.72 -6.74 -8.46
N THR A 71 0.55 -5.87 -9.46
CA THR A 71 -0.61 -5.88 -10.36
C THR A 71 -0.33 -6.62 -11.65
N ASP A 72 -1.37 -7.21 -12.23
CA ASP A 72 -1.31 -7.82 -13.57
C ASP A 72 -2.34 -7.23 -14.55
N ASN A 73 -2.19 -7.59 -15.83
CA ASN A 73 -3.09 -7.22 -16.92
C ASN A 73 -4.54 -7.75 -16.80
N LEU A 74 -4.83 -8.61 -15.82
CA LEU A 74 -6.18 -9.15 -15.56
C LEU A 74 -6.93 -8.37 -14.47
N GLY A 75 -6.40 -7.22 -14.05
CA GLY A 75 -7.02 -6.35 -13.05
C GLY A 75 -7.02 -6.99 -11.67
N ARG A 76 -5.93 -7.67 -11.31
CA ARG A 76 -5.73 -8.29 -10.01
C ARG A 76 -4.52 -7.68 -9.29
N VAL A 77 -4.55 -7.79 -7.97
CA VAL A 77 -3.39 -7.59 -7.08
C VAL A 77 -2.99 -8.95 -6.53
N LEU A 78 -1.70 -9.27 -6.56
CA LEU A 78 -1.12 -10.50 -6.05
C LEU A 78 -0.24 -10.15 -4.85
N LEU A 79 -0.47 -10.78 -3.70
CA LEU A 79 0.47 -10.79 -2.59
C LEU A 79 1.36 -12.04 -2.70
N ILE A 80 2.66 -11.82 -2.66
CA ILE A 80 3.68 -12.85 -2.81
C ILE A 80 4.51 -12.92 -1.52
N ASP A 81 4.64 -14.13 -1.00
CA ASP A 81 5.62 -14.46 0.03
C ASP A 81 6.98 -14.62 -0.65
N GLY A 82 7.89 -13.66 -0.41
CA GLY A 82 9.20 -13.61 -1.04
C GLY A 82 10.14 -14.73 -0.57
N GLN A 83 9.94 -15.26 0.64
CA GLN A 83 10.74 -16.36 1.16
C GLN A 83 10.29 -17.70 0.58
N ARG A 84 8.98 -17.90 0.43
CA ARG A 84 8.39 -19.14 -0.08
C ARG A 84 8.13 -19.14 -1.59
N GLU A 85 8.43 -18.03 -2.26
CA GLU A 85 8.29 -17.83 -3.70
C GLU A 85 6.89 -18.21 -4.23
N ARG A 86 5.83 -17.81 -3.52
CA ARG A 86 4.46 -18.15 -3.90
C ARG A 86 3.48 -17.00 -3.69
N VAL A 87 2.48 -16.94 -4.56
CA VAL A 87 1.30 -16.08 -4.36
C VAL A 87 0.49 -16.66 -3.20
N VAL A 88 0.27 -15.85 -2.16
CA VAL A 88 -0.49 -16.26 -0.96
C VAL A 88 -1.89 -15.63 -0.89
N ARG A 89 -2.14 -14.55 -1.65
CA ARG A 89 -3.45 -13.89 -1.73
C ARG A 89 -3.62 -13.14 -3.05
N ILE A 90 -4.87 -13.09 -3.53
CA ILE A 90 -5.25 -12.39 -4.75
C ILE A 90 -6.46 -11.51 -4.47
N TRP A 91 -6.40 -10.24 -4.86
CA TRP A 91 -7.56 -9.35 -4.94
C TRP A 91 -7.96 -9.15 -6.40
N LYS A 92 -9.26 -9.20 -6.71
CA LYS A 92 -9.81 -9.09 -8.07
C LYS A 92 -10.57 -7.77 -8.23
N GLY A 93 -10.60 -7.24 -9.45
CA GLY A 93 -11.34 -5.99 -9.76
C GLY A 93 -10.54 -4.72 -9.45
N TYR A 94 -9.21 -4.83 -9.39
CA TYR A 94 -8.27 -3.77 -9.07
C TYR A 94 -7.44 -3.41 -10.32
N ARG A 95 -8.13 -3.07 -11.41
CA ARG A 95 -7.48 -2.59 -12.64
C ARG A 95 -6.76 -1.28 -12.35
N ASP A 96 -5.56 -1.12 -12.92
CA ASP A 96 -4.71 0.07 -12.78
C ASP A 96 -4.44 0.46 -11.32
N ALA A 97 -4.47 -0.51 -10.41
CA ALA A 97 -4.27 -0.26 -8.99
C ALA A 97 -2.82 0.17 -8.71
N GLU A 98 -2.68 1.08 -7.75
CA GLU A 98 -1.40 1.48 -7.21
C GLU A 98 -1.27 0.89 -5.80
N LEU A 99 -0.08 0.44 -5.44
CA LEU A 99 0.15 -0.36 -4.25
C LEU A 99 1.16 0.33 -3.32
N ALA A 100 1.02 0.11 -2.01
CA ALA A 100 2.04 0.44 -1.03
C ALA A 100 1.95 -0.50 0.18
N PHE A 101 3.08 -0.88 0.76
CA PHE A 101 3.07 -1.51 2.08
C PHE A 101 2.95 -0.43 3.16
N TYR A 102 2.20 -0.75 4.22
CA TYR A 102 1.98 0.13 5.35
C TYR A 102 2.10 -0.66 6.65
N GLU A 103 2.79 -0.11 7.64
CA GLU A 103 2.97 -0.73 8.95
C GLU A 103 2.12 0.05 9.96
N LEU A 104 1.17 -0.64 10.60
CA LEU A 104 0.42 -0.09 11.73
C LEU A 104 1.13 -0.47 13.02
N SER A 105 1.65 0.50 13.74
CA SER A 105 2.06 0.31 15.13
C SER A 105 0.83 0.43 16.05
N ASP A 106 0.65 -0.54 16.95
CA ASP A 106 -0.31 -0.47 18.04
C ASP A 106 0.43 -0.46 19.40
N ASN A 107 0.57 0.74 19.95
CA ASN A 107 1.21 1.15 21.20
C ASN A 107 0.16 1.24 22.32
N SER A 108 -1.12 0.95 22.04
CA SER A 108 -2.18 0.93 23.06
C SER A 108 -2.14 -0.35 23.90
N ALA A 109 -1.49 -1.39 23.40
CA ALA A 109 -1.24 -2.63 24.11
C ALA A 109 0.06 -2.53 24.95
N SER A 110 0.15 -3.32 26.02
CA SER A 110 1.34 -3.43 26.88
C SER A 110 2.61 -3.89 26.14
N ALA A 111 2.49 -4.29 24.88
CA ALA A 111 3.59 -4.51 23.95
C ALA A 111 3.20 -3.93 22.59
N ALA A 112 4.09 -3.15 21.98
CA ALA A 112 3.89 -2.63 20.63
C ALA A 112 3.65 -3.78 19.65
N ARG A 113 2.53 -3.74 18.92
CA ARG A 113 2.21 -4.71 17.87
C ARG A 113 2.24 -4.04 16.51
N ASP A 114 3.27 -4.37 15.74
CA ASP A 114 3.37 -3.92 14.35
C ASP A 114 2.59 -4.87 13.45
N THR A 115 1.54 -4.35 12.80
CA THR A 115 0.74 -5.07 11.83
C THR A 115 1.04 -4.55 10.43
N ARG A 116 1.65 -5.40 9.59
CA ARG A 116 1.84 -5.06 8.18
C ARG A 116 0.56 -5.22 7.37
N CYS A 117 0.31 -4.24 6.53
CA CYS A 117 -0.83 -4.15 5.65
C CYS A 117 -0.41 -3.78 4.23
N LEU A 118 -1.33 -4.01 3.29
CA LEU A 118 -1.24 -3.59 1.91
C LEU A 118 -2.28 -2.51 1.67
N LEU A 119 -1.82 -1.33 1.27
CA LEU A 119 -2.66 -0.25 0.79
C LEU A 119 -2.85 -0.42 -0.72
N ILE A 120 -4.10 -0.43 -1.17
CA ILE A 120 -4.48 -0.57 -2.57
C ILE A 120 -5.29 0.65 -2.97
N HIS A 121 -4.72 1.52 -3.79
CA HIS A 121 -5.46 2.58 -4.45
C HIS A 121 -6.06 2.01 -5.73
N ALA A 122 -7.38 2.10 -5.89
CA ALA A 122 -8.14 1.61 -7.03
C ALA A 122 -8.75 2.79 -7.80
N PRO A 123 -8.04 3.38 -8.78
CA PRO A 123 -8.47 4.62 -9.44
C PRO A 123 -9.86 4.53 -10.05
N HIS A 124 -10.17 3.41 -10.72
CA HIS A 124 -11.48 3.19 -11.36
C HIS A 124 -12.63 3.07 -10.37
N ARG A 125 -12.34 2.66 -9.14
CA ARG A 125 -13.34 2.55 -8.08
C ARG A 125 -13.42 3.83 -7.26
N ARG A 126 -12.47 4.75 -7.43
CA ARG A 126 -12.31 5.96 -6.59
C ARG A 126 -12.21 5.60 -5.11
N MET A 127 -11.41 4.58 -4.81
CA MET A 127 -11.24 4.09 -3.44
C MET A 127 -9.78 3.82 -3.11
N LEU A 128 -9.47 4.01 -1.84
CA LEU A 128 -8.26 3.56 -1.18
C LEU A 128 -8.66 2.50 -0.15
N GLU A 129 -8.05 1.32 -0.19
CA GLU A 129 -8.39 0.22 0.70
C GLU A 129 -7.14 -0.31 1.41
N LEU A 130 -7.22 -0.51 2.72
CA LEU A 130 -6.14 -1.03 3.55
C LEU A 130 -6.45 -2.45 3.97
N PHE A 131 -5.67 -3.42 3.51
CA PHE A 131 -5.87 -4.84 3.82
C PHE A 131 -4.78 -5.36 4.74
N ARG A 132 -5.16 -6.15 5.75
CA ARG A 132 -4.20 -7.10 6.37
C ARG A 132 -3.71 -8.08 5.31
N LEU A 133 -2.44 -8.50 5.39
CA LEU A 133 -1.79 -9.29 4.33
C LEU A 133 -2.47 -10.65 4.04
N ILE A 134 -2.08 -11.73 4.73
CA ILE A 134 -2.44 -13.10 4.31
C ILE A 134 -3.89 -13.46 4.68
N HIS A 135 -4.23 -13.37 5.97
CA HIS A 135 -5.49 -13.88 6.52
C HIS A 135 -6.26 -12.78 7.27
N GLY A 136 -6.63 -11.71 6.57
CA GLY A 136 -7.33 -10.61 7.24
C GLY A 136 -8.25 -9.78 6.36
N PRO A 137 -9.20 -9.08 7.00
CA PRO A 137 -10.19 -8.26 6.31
C PRO A 137 -9.57 -7.00 5.70
N CYS A 138 -10.37 -6.28 4.91
CA CYS A 138 -10.17 -4.85 4.72
C CYS A 138 -10.32 -4.18 6.09
N LEU A 139 -9.29 -3.46 6.52
CA LEU A 139 -9.29 -2.69 7.76
C LEU A 139 -10.04 -1.37 7.59
N SER A 140 -9.85 -0.73 6.45
CA SER A 140 -10.39 0.60 6.16
C SER A 140 -10.56 0.79 4.66
N THR A 141 -11.60 1.53 4.29
CA THR A 141 -11.87 1.97 2.93
C THR A 141 -12.13 3.47 2.97
N TRP A 142 -11.51 4.19 2.05
CA TRP A 142 -11.71 5.62 1.86
C TRP A 142 -12.09 5.92 0.41
N ASP A 143 -13.01 6.84 0.23
CA ASP A 143 -13.38 7.43 -1.05
C ASP A 143 -12.30 8.44 -1.49
N VAL A 144 -12.05 8.47 -2.79
CA VAL A 144 -11.04 9.30 -3.45
C VAL A 144 -11.74 10.18 -4.48
N ASP A 145 -12.02 11.43 -4.11
CA ASP A 145 -12.88 12.31 -4.91
C ASP A 145 -12.18 12.95 -6.12
N GLU A 146 -10.86 13.09 -6.09
CA GLU A 146 -10.03 13.69 -7.15
C GLU A 146 -9.06 12.66 -7.76
N PRO A 147 -8.56 12.86 -8.99
CA PRO A 147 -7.51 12.01 -9.55
C PRO A 147 -6.28 12.00 -8.63
N ALA A 148 -6.11 10.89 -7.93
CA ALA A 148 -5.04 10.66 -6.99
C ALA A 148 -3.96 9.77 -7.58
N ARG A 149 -2.74 9.89 -7.04
CA ARG A 149 -1.70 8.89 -7.23
C ARG A 149 -0.95 8.63 -5.92
N LEU A 150 -0.58 7.39 -5.70
CA LEU A 150 0.38 7.04 -4.67
C LEU A 150 1.78 7.47 -5.13
N ILE A 151 2.42 8.30 -4.32
CA ILE A 151 3.81 8.72 -4.55
C ILE A 151 4.68 7.94 -3.55
N PRO A 152 5.71 7.20 -4.00
CA PRO A 152 6.63 6.53 -3.09
C PRO A 152 7.31 7.54 -2.16
N GLY A 153 7.04 7.46 -0.86
CA GLY A 153 7.80 8.20 0.14
C GLY A 153 9.11 7.50 0.46
N SER A 154 10.11 8.23 0.95
CA SER A 154 11.13 7.60 1.79
C SER A 154 10.43 6.99 3.00
N HIS A 155 10.94 5.86 3.52
CA HIS A 155 10.47 5.24 4.77
C HIS A 155 10.58 6.28 5.91
N GLN A 156 9.55 7.12 6.04
CA GLN A 156 9.31 7.91 7.22
C GLN A 156 8.26 7.15 8.00
N ILE A 157 8.56 6.90 9.27
CA ILE A 157 7.54 6.58 10.25
C ILE A 157 6.63 7.80 10.26
N ILE A 158 5.53 7.75 9.51
CA ILE A 158 4.49 8.76 9.60
C ILE A 158 3.86 8.49 10.96
N GLY A 159 4.16 9.37 11.91
CA GLY A 159 4.03 9.12 13.35
C GLY A 159 2.64 8.74 13.85
N ASP A 160 2.66 8.17 15.05
CA ASP A 160 1.59 7.70 15.93
C ASP A 160 0.15 8.01 15.48
N PHE A 161 -0.42 7.08 14.72
CA PHE A 161 -1.84 7.08 14.38
C PHE A 161 -2.65 6.46 15.52
N TYR A 162 -2.76 7.17 16.65
CA TYR A 162 -3.88 6.95 17.57
C TYR A 162 -4.92 8.03 17.38
N PRO A 163 -6.22 7.69 17.36
CA PRO A 163 -7.24 8.68 17.65
C PRO A 163 -6.98 9.18 19.07
N SER A 164 -6.64 10.45 19.22
CA SER A 164 -6.69 11.11 20.52
C SER A 164 -8.14 11.04 21.00
N HIS A 165 -8.38 10.28 22.07
CA HIS A 165 -9.64 10.32 22.77
C HIS A 165 -9.72 11.68 23.50
N GLY A 166 -10.46 12.61 22.90
CA GLY A 166 -10.89 13.88 23.49
C GLY A 166 -12.36 14.08 23.22
#